data_AF-A0A1Q7NE29-F1
#
_entry.id   AF-A0A1Q7NE29-F1
#
_cell.length_a   1.000
_cell.length_b   1.000
_cell.length_c   1.000
_cell.angle_alpha   90.00
_cell.angle_beta   90.00
_cell.angle_gamma   90.00
#
_symmetry.space_group_name_H-M   'P 1'
#
loop_
_entity.id
_entity.type
_entity.pdbx_description
1 polymer ?
#
loop_
_entity_poly.entity_id
_entity_poly.type
_entity_poly.pdbx_seq_one_letter_code
_entity_poly.pdbx_strand_id
1 'polypeptide(L)'
;MPNESEDTSLSKESNEIDTFSGQYQGSGERRPALVFLRGELLAVPIPLERNEVTLGRALDADVRINDVRASRLHARITTESDEATGEARYSLTDLGSTNGTLLNGRPITQAFLADGDKFEVGDQLIRFEMLDEIDREFQQQIHRLLVHDELTGLLTGKSFFSELRREAARAEAESMPFCVQMMDIDFFKEVNDTYGHLVGSETLEEVGAVIKQSLRAGDVGARFGGEEFAAFLLDADYAQGLVAAERVRSSIENHEFSAVRRGSGEEPRTHHITISIGVASFPDDARDPIQLVEMADSALYQAKRSGRNRVCPYRLNAFSGDPLARLKSRQE
;
A
#
# COMPACT_ATOMS: atom_id res chain seq x y z
N MET A 1 -37.29 -67.65 -23.66
CA MET A 1 -37.66 -67.74 -25.09
C MET A 1 -39.08 -67.20 -25.22
N PRO A 2 -39.36 -66.13 -25.98
CA PRO A 2 -38.50 -65.00 -26.37
C PRO A 2 -39.19 -63.61 -26.13
N ASN A 3 -38.37 -62.53 -26.23
CA ASN A 3 -38.59 -61.19 -26.84
C ASN A 3 -39.92 -60.41 -26.63
N GLU A 4 -39.96 -59.08 -26.44
CA GLU A 4 -39.19 -57.99 -27.07
C GLU A 4 -38.96 -56.81 -26.12
N SER A 5 -37.79 -56.19 -26.28
CA SER A 5 -37.35 -54.93 -25.70
C SER A 5 -37.92 -53.76 -26.51
N GLU A 6 -38.69 -52.87 -25.87
CA GLU A 6 -38.99 -51.55 -26.39
C GLU A 6 -38.33 -50.45 -25.56
N ASP A 7 -37.80 -49.53 -26.33
CA ASP A 7 -36.92 -48.41 -26.08
C ASP A 7 -37.72 -47.23 -25.52
N THR A 8 -37.31 -46.64 -24.40
CA THR A 8 -37.81 -45.33 -23.95
C THR A 8 -36.70 -44.53 -23.28
N SER A 9 -35.96 -43.82 -24.13
CA SER A 9 -35.46 -42.45 -23.95
C SER A 9 -35.33 -41.92 -22.51
N LEU A 10 -34.12 -42.06 -21.95
CA LEU A 10 -33.61 -41.22 -20.87
C LEU A 10 -33.12 -39.88 -21.46
N SER A 11 -33.94 -38.84 -21.41
CA SER A 11 -33.52 -37.46 -21.64
C SER A 11 -32.77 -36.95 -20.41
N LYS A 12 -31.43 -36.98 -20.45
CA LYS A 12 -30.58 -36.20 -19.53
C LYS A 12 -30.53 -34.76 -20.04
N GLU A 13 -31.27 -33.87 -19.39
CA GLU A 13 -31.03 -32.44 -19.46
C GLU A 13 -29.70 -32.15 -18.75
N SER A 14 -28.65 -32.01 -19.56
CA SER A 14 -27.37 -31.45 -19.14
C SER A 14 -27.41 -30.00 -19.60
N ASN A 15 -27.75 -29.07 -18.69
CA ASN A 15 -27.55 -27.64 -18.92
C ASN A 15 -26.04 -27.40 -18.97
N GLU A 16 -25.48 -27.47 -20.17
CA GLU A 16 -24.18 -26.90 -20.50
C GLU A 16 -24.25 -25.41 -20.14
N ILE A 17 -23.44 -25.03 -19.15
CA ILE A 17 -23.18 -23.64 -18.84
C ILE A 17 -22.46 -23.07 -20.06
N ASP A 18 -23.21 -22.27 -20.81
CA ASP A 18 -22.78 -21.52 -21.97
C ASP A 18 -21.48 -20.79 -21.61
N THR A 19 -20.40 -21.30 -22.19
CA THR A 19 -19.06 -20.75 -22.01
C THR A 19 -19.05 -19.40 -22.69
N PHE A 20 -18.66 -18.37 -21.95
CA PHE A 20 -18.44 -16.99 -22.39
C PHE A 20 -17.69 -16.96 -23.73
N SER A 21 -18.43 -17.01 -24.84
CA SER A 21 -17.97 -16.68 -26.17
C SER A 21 -18.27 -15.21 -26.42
N GLY A 22 -17.77 -14.37 -25.52
CA GLY A 22 -17.67 -12.94 -25.75
C GLY A 22 -16.56 -12.70 -26.76
N GLN A 23 -16.92 -12.65 -28.05
CA GLN A 23 -16.07 -12.04 -29.07
C GLN A 23 -15.91 -10.55 -28.76
N TYR A 24 -14.97 -10.22 -27.88
CA TYR A 24 -14.51 -8.85 -27.69
C TYR A 24 -13.63 -8.47 -28.87
N GLN A 25 -14.18 -7.68 -29.79
CA GLN A 25 -13.40 -6.89 -30.72
C GLN A 25 -12.85 -5.69 -29.94
N GLY A 26 -11.74 -5.89 -29.22
CA GLY A 26 -11.02 -4.82 -28.55
C GLY A 26 -10.37 -3.88 -29.57
N SER A 27 -11.11 -2.90 -30.08
CA SER A 27 -10.56 -1.76 -30.82
C SER A 27 -10.18 -0.62 -29.85
N GLY A 28 -9.57 -0.97 -28.72
CA GLY A 28 -9.02 -0.01 -27.77
C GLY A 28 -7.63 0.43 -28.22
N GLU A 29 -7.34 1.73 -28.15
CA GLU A 29 -5.98 2.26 -28.35
C GLU A 29 -5.06 1.67 -27.26
N ARG A 30 -4.20 0.72 -27.64
CA ARG A 30 -3.21 0.13 -26.74
C ARG A 30 -2.09 1.13 -26.48
N ARG A 31 -1.74 1.32 -25.22
CA ARG A 31 -0.72 2.28 -24.80
C ARG A 31 0.48 1.57 -24.17
N PRO A 32 1.70 2.01 -24.50
CA PRO A 32 2.91 1.42 -23.95
C PRO A 32 3.02 1.74 -22.45
N ALA A 33 3.35 0.73 -21.65
CA ALA A 33 3.61 0.88 -20.23
C ALA A 33 4.74 -0.05 -19.77
N LEU A 34 5.39 0.36 -18.68
CA LEU A 34 6.33 -0.47 -17.94
C LEU A 34 5.65 -1.00 -16.68
N VAL A 35 5.66 -2.32 -16.51
CA VAL A 35 5.14 -2.99 -15.32
C VAL A 35 6.31 -3.60 -14.56
N PHE A 36 6.58 -3.09 -13.37
CA PHE A 36 7.62 -3.66 -12.50
C PHE A 36 7.10 -4.96 -11.90
N LEU A 37 7.90 -6.02 -12.03
CA LEU A 37 7.60 -7.36 -11.50
C LEU A 37 8.26 -7.61 -10.14
N ARG A 38 9.07 -6.67 -9.64
CA ARG A 38 9.75 -6.68 -8.34
C ARG A 38 9.93 -5.25 -7.82
N GLY A 39 10.20 -5.12 -6.52
CA GLY A 39 10.55 -3.83 -5.90
C GLY A 39 9.36 -2.99 -5.43
N GLU A 40 9.60 -1.70 -5.23
CA GLU A 40 8.66 -0.71 -4.68
C GLU A 40 7.56 -0.33 -5.68
N LEU A 41 7.82 -0.46 -6.98
CA LEU A 41 6.89 -0.09 -8.07
C LEU A 41 6.04 -1.28 -8.56
N LEU A 42 6.04 -2.39 -7.82
CA LEU A 42 5.38 -3.64 -8.21
C LEU A 42 3.92 -3.40 -8.64
N ALA A 43 3.59 -3.87 -9.85
CA ALA A 43 2.26 -3.78 -10.45
C ALA A 43 1.71 -2.36 -10.65
N VAL A 44 2.54 -1.32 -10.59
CA VAL A 44 2.18 0.03 -11.06
C VAL A 44 2.53 0.14 -12.55
N PRO A 45 1.55 0.30 -13.46
CA PRO A 45 1.86 0.57 -14.86
C PRO A 45 2.38 1.99 -15.00
N ILE A 46 3.61 2.15 -15.47
CA ILE A 46 4.21 3.45 -15.78
C ILE A 46 4.02 3.73 -17.27
N PRO A 47 3.17 4.69 -17.66
CA PRO A 47 2.91 4.97 -19.07
C PRO A 47 4.14 5.61 -19.73
N LEU A 48 4.43 5.19 -20.96
CA LEU A 48 5.50 5.76 -21.77
C LEU A 48 4.94 6.87 -22.68
N GLU A 49 4.67 8.04 -22.10
CA GLU A 49 4.04 9.17 -22.80
C GLU A 49 5.04 10.04 -23.59
N ARG A 50 6.34 9.93 -23.30
CA ARG A 50 7.39 10.70 -23.94
C ARG A 50 8.04 9.90 -25.06
N ASN A 51 8.55 10.60 -26.08
CA ASN A 51 9.34 9.99 -27.14
C ASN A 51 10.68 9.42 -26.62
N GLU A 52 11.14 9.90 -25.47
CA GLU A 52 12.33 9.44 -24.80
C GLU A 52 12.04 9.35 -23.30
N VAL A 53 12.27 8.17 -22.73
CA VAL A 53 12.10 7.88 -21.30
C VAL A 53 13.38 7.24 -20.79
N THR A 54 13.99 7.86 -19.79
CA THR A 54 15.22 7.37 -19.15
C THR A 54 14.92 6.57 -17.89
N LEU A 55 15.68 5.50 -17.68
CA LEU A 55 15.59 4.65 -16.49
C LEU A 55 16.92 4.67 -15.73
N GLY A 56 16.88 4.86 -14.42
CA GLY A 56 18.08 4.81 -13.60
C GLY A 56 17.87 5.27 -12.17
N ARG A 57 18.91 5.15 -11.32
CA ARG A 57 18.80 5.50 -9.89
C ARG A 57 18.88 6.99 -9.58
N ALA A 58 19.20 7.82 -10.57
CA ALA A 58 19.31 9.25 -10.36
C ALA A 58 17.92 9.88 -10.16
N LEU A 59 17.87 11.01 -9.45
CA LEU A 59 16.63 11.73 -9.15
C LEU A 59 16.00 12.37 -10.40
N ASP A 60 16.81 12.62 -11.42
CA ASP A 60 16.46 13.26 -12.68
C ASP A 60 16.13 12.26 -13.80
N ALA A 61 16.17 10.95 -13.54
CA ALA A 61 15.68 9.95 -14.48
C ALA A 61 14.14 9.97 -14.54
N ASP A 62 13.56 9.80 -15.73
CA ASP A 62 12.10 9.78 -15.91
C ASP A 62 11.44 8.64 -15.12
N VAL A 63 12.07 7.45 -15.11
CA VAL A 63 11.70 6.31 -14.28
C VAL A 63 12.83 6.03 -13.29
N ARG A 64 12.61 6.50 -12.05
CA ARG A 64 13.57 6.31 -10.96
C ARG A 64 13.56 4.87 -10.47
N ILE A 65 14.74 4.26 -10.49
CA ILE A 65 14.98 2.90 -10.00
C ILE A 65 15.72 2.97 -8.67
N ASN A 66 15.05 2.61 -7.57
CA ASN A 66 15.64 2.61 -6.24
C ASN A 66 16.50 1.35 -6.01
N ASP A 67 17.61 1.26 -6.75
CA ASP A 67 18.50 0.12 -6.76
C ASP A 67 19.96 0.58 -6.85
N VAL A 68 20.80 0.16 -5.91
CA VAL A 68 22.22 0.50 -5.87
C VAL A 68 23.00 -0.10 -7.05
N ARG A 69 22.51 -1.20 -7.64
CA ARG A 69 23.09 -1.84 -8.81
C ARG A 69 22.63 -1.18 -10.11
N ALA A 70 21.62 -0.31 -10.07
CA ALA A 70 21.29 0.50 -11.22
C ALA A 70 22.30 1.66 -11.39
N SER A 71 22.72 1.94 -12.62
CA SER A 71 23.47 3.15 -12.93
C SER A 71 22.59 4.38 -12.78
N ARG A 72 23.21 5.55 -12.61
CA ARG A 72 22.50 6.84 -12.45
C ARG A 72 21.49 7.07 -13.58
N LEU A 73 21.98 6.97 -14.81
CA LEU A 73 21.21 6.78 -16.04
C LEU A 73 21.66 5.43 -16.59
N HIS A 74 20.76 4.45 -16.59
CA HIS A 74 21.09 3.06 -16.88
C HIS A 74 20.68 2.67 -18.29
N ALA A 75 19.43 2.94 -18.63
CA ALA A 75 18.85 2.61 -19.91
C ALA A 75 17.93 3.73 -20.38
N ARG A 76 17.57 3.69 -21.65
CA ARG A 76 16.64 4.61 -22.28
C ARG A 76 15.71 3.85 -23.20
N ILE A 77 14.44 4.22 -23.19
CA ILE A 77 13.46 3.78 -24.17
C ILE A 77 13.14 4.97 -25.09
N THR A 78 13.30 4.77 -26.40
CA THR A 78 12.90 5.74 -27.42
C THR A 78 11.72 5.23 -28.23
N THR A 79 10.79 6.11 -28.55
CA THR A 79 9.67 5.86 -29.45
C THR A 79 10.07 6.27 -30.86
N GLU A 80 10.02 5.32 -31.79
CA GLU A 80 10.33 5.50 -33.21
C GLU A 80 9.06 5.20 -34.01
N SER A 81 8.82 5.95 -35.10
CA SER A 81 7.72 5.63 -36.02
C SER A 81 8.24 4.71 -37.11
N ASP A 82 7.54 3.61 -37.37
CA ASP A 82 7.77 2.80 -38.56
C ASP A 82 7.39 3.60 -39.81
N GLU A 83 8.33 3.80 -40.74
CA GLU A 83 8.10 4.58 -41.97
C GLU A 83 7.11 3.91 -42.93
N ALA A 84 6.94 2.59 -42.85
CA ALA A 84 6.07 1.81 -43.73
C ALA A 84 4.65 1.66 -43.17
N THR A 85 4.50 1.47 -41.85
CA THR A 85 3.19 1.25 -41.22
C THR A 85 2.64 2.47 -40.48
N GLY A 86 3.52 3.43 -40.11
CA GLY A 86 3.17 4.54 -39.24
C GLY A 86 2.98 4.14 -37.77
N GLU A 87 3.25 2.88 -37.41
CA GLU A 87 3.09 2.39 -36.04
C GLU A 87 4.29 2.77 -35.17
N ALA A 88 4.03 3.06 -33.89
CA ALA A 88 5.07 3.33 -32.92
C ALA A 88 5.80 2.03 -32.53
N ARG A 89 7.13 2.07 -32.58
CA ARG A 89 8.06 1.03 -32.10
C ARG A 89 8.90 1.59 -30.97
N TYR A 90 9.26 0.73 -30.01
CA TYR A 90 9.99 1.13 -28.82
C TYR A 90 11.36 0.47 -28.80
N SER A 91 12.41 1.26 -28.64
CA SER A 91 13.80 0.80 -28.66
C SER A 91 14.42 1.00 -27.28
N LEU A 92 14.82 -0.09 -26.64
CA LEU A 92 15.55 -0.09 -25.38
C LEU A 92 17.05 -0.02 -25.66
N THR A 93 17.73 0.98 -25.10
CA THR A 93 19.17 1.23 -25.26
C THR A 93 19.85 1.25 -23.89
N ASP A 94 20.93 0.49 -23.72
CA ASP A 94 21.81 0.57 -22.56
C ASP A 94 22.70 1.82 -22.66
N LEU A 95 22.79 2.62 -21.59
CA LEU A 95 23.54 3.88 -21.55
C LEU A 95 24.97 3.69 -21.01
N GLY A 96 25.59 2.54 -21.25
CA GLY A 96 26.93 2.21 -20.72
C GLY A 96 26.86 1.89 -19.23
N SER A 97 25.83 1.15 -18.83
CA SER A 97 25.58 0.85 -17.42
C SER A 97 26.66 -0.08 -16.85
N THR A 98 26.91 0.01 -15.54
CA THR A 98 27.93 -0.81 -14.88
C THR A 98 27.64 -2.32 -14.92
N ASN A 99 26.36 -2.70 -14.86
CA ASN A 99 25.94 -4.12 -14.79
C ASN A 99 25.31 -4.62 -16.11
N GLY A 100 25.20 -3.76 -17.12
CA GLY A 100 24.50 -4.05 -18.37
C GLY A 100 22.98 -4.07 -18.22
N THR A 101 22.29 -3.88 -19.34
CA THR A 101 20.86 -4.10 -19.48
C THR A 101 20.61 -5.48 -20.10
N LEU A 102 19.79 -6.31 -19.47
CA LEU A 102 19.42 -7.62 -20.00
C LEU A 102 18.01 -7.57 -20.56
N LEU A 103 17.80 -8.01 -21.81
CA LEU A 103 16.48 -8.23 -22.40
C LEU A 103 16.26 -9.74 -22.56
N ASN A 104 15.21 -10.27 -21.93
CA ASN A 104 14.87 -11.69 -21.88
C ASN A 104 16.08 -12.57 -21.50
N GLY A 105 16.86 -12.11 -20.51
CA GLY A 105 18.05 -12.80 -20.00
C GLY A 105 19.31 -12.65 -20.87
N ARG A 106 19.29 -11.83 -21.92
CA ARG A 106 20.45 -11.59 -22.80
C ARG A 106 20.91 -10.14 -22.72
N PRO A 107 22.22 -9.87 -22.60
CA PRO A 107 22.72 -8.50 -22.61
C PRO A 107 22.47 -7.83 -23.95
N ILE A 108 22.07 -6.56 -23.89
CA ILE A 108 21.83 -5.72 -25.06
C ILE A 108 22.64 -4.43 -24.96
N THR A 109 23.02 -3.88 -26.11
CA THR A 109 23.37 -2.46 -26.25
C THR A 109 22.16 -1.66 -26.73
N GLN A 110 21.40 -2.23 -27.67
CA GLN A 110 20.15 -1.70 -28.17
C GLN A 110 19.27 -2.84 -28.70
N ALA A 111 17.97 -2.81 -28.45
CA ALA A 111 17.01 -3.77 -29.00
C ALA A 111 15.59 -3.18 -29.05
N PHE A 112 14.79 -3.57 -30.05
CA PHE A 112 13.36 -3.25 -30.08
C PHE A 112 12.59 -4.11 -29.05
N LEU A 113 11.64 -3.49 -28.37
CA LEU A 113 10.75 -4.14 -27.41
C LEU A 113 9.48 -4.62 -28.12
N ALA A 114 9.13 -5.89 -27.89
CA ALA A 114 7.83 -6.45 -28.20
C ALA A 114 6.95 -6.52 -26.95
N ASP A 115 5.63 -6.54 -27.15
CA ASP A 115 4.67 -6.71 -26.06
C ASP A 115 4.96 -7.99 -25.25
N GLY A 116 5.07 -7.85 -23.93
CA GLY A 116 5.41 -8.92 -23.00
C GLY A 116 6.90 -9.14 -22.75
N ASP A 117 7.78 -8.42 -23.44
CA ASP A 117 9.23 -8.51 -23.22
C ASP A 117 9.62 -8.10 -21.80
N LYS A 118 10.61 -8.81 -21.24
CA LYS A 118 11.11 -8.56 -19.89
C LYS A 118 12.54 -8.08 -19.97
N PHE A 119 12.85 -7.01 -19.27
CA PHE A 119 14.22 -6.53 -19.17
C PHE A 119 14.62 -6.25 -17.73
N GLU A 120 15.92 -6.34 -17.46
CA GLU A 120 16.52 -6.15 -16.15
C GLU A 120 17.39 -4.90 -16.13
N VAL A 121 17.20 -4.09 -15.08
CA VAL A 121 17.97 -2.88 -14.80
C VAL A 121 18.38 -2.91 -13.33
N GLY A 122 19.64 -3.27 -13.05
CA GLY A 122 20.05 -3.62 -11.69
C GLY A 122 19.44 -4.97 -11.27
N ASP A 123 18.80 -5.03 -10.10
CA ASP A 123 18.02 -6.19 -9.64
C ASP A 123 16.51 -6.06 -9.98
N GLN A 124 16.10 -4.97 -10.65
CA GLN A 124 14.71 -4.76 -11.05
C GLN A 124 14.38 -5.53 -12.32
N LEU A 125 13.28 -6.28 -12.29
CA LEU A 125 12.71 -6.96 -13.45
C LEU A 125 11.48 -6.17 -13.91
N ILE A 126 11.52 -5.68 -15.14
CA ILE A 126 10.51 -4.81 -15.74
C ILE A 126 9.95 -5.49 -16.98
N ARG A 127 8.64 -5.44 -17.16
CA ARG A 127 7.96 -5.94 -18.36
C ARG A 127 7.42 -4.76 -19.16
N PHE A 128 7.70 -4.76 -20.46
CA PHE A 128 7.08 -3.84 -21.39
C PHE A 128 5.74 -4.43 -21.85
N GLU A 129 4.66 -3.67 -21.72
CA GLU A 129 3.31 -4.08 -22.12
C GLU A 129 2.59 -3.00 -22.93
N MET A 130 1.82 -3.44 -23.91
CA MET A 130 0.89 -2.61 -24.68
C MET A 130 -0.51 -2.78 -24.08
N LEU A 131 -0.84 -1.96 -23.08
CA LEU A 131 -2.06 -2.09 -22.28
C LEU A 131 -3.25 -1.40 -22.94
N ASP A 132 -4.39 -2.07 -23.02
CA ASP A 132 -5.67 -1.42 -23.33
C ASP A 132 -6.33 -0.81 -22.07
N GLU A 133 -7.59 -0.39 -22.17
CA GLU A 133 -8.33 0.15 -21.02
C GLU A 133 -8.65 -0.91 -19.97
N ILE A 134 -9.01 -2.12 -20.40
CA ILE A 134 -9.34 -3.26 -19.52
C ILE A 134 -8.09 -3.70 -18.77
N ASP A 135 -6.95 -3.80 -19.46
CA ASP A 135 -5.66 -4.13 -18.85
C ASP A 135 -5.26 -3.10 -17.79
N ARG A 136 -5.47 -1.81 -18.07
CA ARG A 136 -5.17 -0.73 -17.11
C ARG A 136 -6.05 -0.81 -15.87
N GLU A 137 -7.35 -1.04 -16.03
CA GLU A 137 -8.26 -1.26 -14.90
C GLU A 137 -7.84 -2.49 -14.07
N PHE A 138 -7.48 -3.59 -14.73
CA PHE A 138 -7.02 -4.80 -14.07
C PHE A 138 -5.72 -4.58 -13.29
N GLN A 139 -4.73 -3.90 -13.87
CA GLN A 139 -3.48 -3.54 -13.19
C GLN A 139 -3.74 -2.61 -12.00
N GLN A 140 -4.65 -1.65 -12.13
CA GLN A 140 -5.04 -0.78 -11.01
C GLN A 140 -5.70 -1.57 -9.87
N GLN A 141 -6.51 -2.58 -10.19
CA GLN A 141 -7.09 -3.48 -9.19
C GLN A 141 -6.00 -4.29 -8.48
N ILE A 142 -5.06 -4.89 -9.22
CA ILE A 142 -3.93 -5.62 -8.63
C ILE A 142 -3.13 -4.70 -7.71
N HIS A 143 -2.79 -3.50 -8.17
CA HIS A 143 -2.07 -2.52 -7.37
C HIS A 143 -2.83 -2.18 -6.07
N ARG A 144 -4.14 -1.97 -6.15
CA ARG A 144 -4.96 -1.70 -4.97
C ARG A 144 -4.92 -2.83 -3.95
N LEU A 145 -4.95 -4.09 -4.39
CA LEU A 145 -4.85 -5.27 -3.52
C LEU A 145 -3.47 -5.42 -2.87
N LEU A 146 -2.41 -4.96 -3.53
CA LEU A 146 -1.07 -4.94 -2.95
C LEU A 146 -0.90 -3.80 -1.94
N VAL A 147 -1.51 -2.65 -2.23
CA VAL A 147 -1.31 -1.43 -1.45
C VAL A 147 -2.17 -1.39 -0.20
N HIS A 148 -3.43 -1.83 -0.30
CA HIS A 148 -4.42 -1.74 0.77
C HIS A 148 -4.76 -3.09 1.38
N ASP A 149 -4.95 -3.12 2.70
CA ASP A 149 -5.52 -4.26 3.41
C ASP A 149 -6.99 -4.42 3.02
N GLU A 150 -7.37 -5.61 2.56
CA GLU A 150 -8.70 -5.89 2.02
C GLU A 150 -9.82 -5.70 3.06
N LEU A 151 -9.52 -5.96 4.34
CA LEU A 151 -10.50 -5.89 5.42
C LEU A 151 -10.79 -4.43 5.83
N THR A 152 -9.74 -3.63 5.99
CA THR A 152 -9.85 -2.30 6.60
C THR A 152 -9.78 -1.16 5.58
N GLY A 153 -9.30 -1.43 4.37
CA GLY A 153 -9.04 -0.43 3.33
C GLY A 153 -7.90 0.55 3.67
N LEU A 154 -7.23 0.38 4.81
CA LEU A 154 -5.99 1.07 5.16
C LEU A 154 -4.83 0.52 4.34
N LEU A 155 -3.64 1.11 4.43
CA LEU A 155 -2.45 0.52 3.80
C LEU A 155 -2.10 -0.83 4.45
N THR A 156 -1.47 -1.71 3.68
CA THR A 156 -0.77 -2.88 4.24
C THR A 156 0.49 -2.43 4.99
N GLY A 157 0.96 -3.22 5.95
CA GLY A 157 2.23 -2.95 6.65
C GLY A 157 3.43 -2.81 5.71
N LYS A 158 3.45 -3.55 4.60
CA LYS A 158 4.48 -3.41 3.55
C LYS A 158 4.43 -2.03 2.90
N SER A 159 3.24 -1.59 2.49
CA SER A 159 3.04 -0.28 1.86
C SER A 159 3.34 0.85 2.84
N PHE A 160 2.95 0.71 4.11
CA PHE A 160 3.28 1.68 5.16
C PHE A 160 4.78 1.97 5.23
N PHE A 161 5.64 0.94 5.27
CA PHE A 161 7.09 1.13 5.32
C PHE A 161 7.65 1.78 4.04
N SER A 162 7.12 1.41 2.87
CA SER A 162 7.52 2.00 1.59
C SER A 162 7.25 3.50 1.58
N GLU A 163 6.03 3.89 1.96
CA GLU A 163 5.61 5.29 2.03
C GLU A 163 6.41 6.05 3.10
N LEU A 164 6.56 5.47 4.30
CA LEU A 164 7.31 6.07 5.41
C LEU A 164 8.76 6.36 5.03
N ARG A 165 9.45 5.45 4.34
CA ARG A 165 10.83 5.69 3.87
C ARG A 165 10.91 6.84 2.89
N ARG A 166 9.96 6.93 1.97
CA ARG A 166 9.90 8.02 1.00
C ARG A 166 9.68 9.36 1.70
N GLU A 167 8.72 9.42 2.62
CA GLU A 167 8.42 10.65 3.35
C GLU A 167 9.53 11.03 4.33
N ALA A 168 10.23 10.06 4.95
CA ALA A 168 11.39 10.35 5.79
C ALA A 168 12.54 11.01 5.01
N ALA A 169 12.82 10.54 3.79
CA ALA A 169 13.83 11.16 2.92
C ALA A 169 13.45 12.59 2.53
N ARG A 170 12.16 12.83 2.28
CA ARG A 170 11.63 14.17 1.98
C ARG A 170 11.69 15.09 3.22
N ALA A 171 11.25 14.60 4.36
CA ALA A 171 11.25 15.30 5.64
C ALA A 171 12.67 15.73 6.06
N GLU A 172 13.67 14.88 5.86
CA GLU A 172 15.08 15.22 6.09
C GLU A 172 15.54 16.37 5.18
N ALA A 173 15.20 16.31 3.88
CA ALA A 173 15.59 17.33 2.91
C ALA A 173 14.90 18.69 3.15
N GLU A 174 13.63 18.67 3.55
CA GLU A 174 12.80 19.86 3.80
C GLU A 174 12.89 20.33 5.26
N SER A 175 13.59 19.61 6.14
CA SER A 175 13.63 19.86 7.59
C SER A 175 12.23 19.92 8.23
N MET A 176 11.33 19.03 7.80
CA MET A 176 9.94 18.95 8.26
C MET A 176 9.77 17.82 9.28
N PRO A 177 9.15 18.07 10.44
CA PRO A 177 8.87 17.02 11.41
C PRO A 177 7.69 16.15 10.97
N PHE A 178 7.72 14.89 11.40
CA PHE A 178 6.57 13.99 11.32
C PHE A 178 6.55 13.08 12.54
N CYS A 179 5.40 12.47 12.82
CA CYS A 179 5.26 11.49 13.91
C CYS A 179 4.86 10.12 13.38
N VAL A 180 5.30 9.07 14.06
CA VAL A 180 4.87 7.68 13.85
C VAL A 180 4.09 7.22 15.08
N GLN A 181 3.02 6.48 14.82
CA GLN A 181 2.15 5.87 15.82
C GLN A 181 2.08 4.37 15.58
N MET A 182 2.29 3.58 16.64
CA MET A 182 2.00 2.15 16.68
C MET A 182 0.82 1.91 17.61
N MET A 183 -0.14 1.09 17.20
CA MET A 183 -1.41 0.90 17.89
C MET A 183 -1.77 -0.57 17.94
N ASP A 184 -2.40 -1.01 19.03
CA ASP A 184 -2.87 -2.40 19.18
C ASP A 184 -4.16 -2.40 19.99
N ILE A 185 -5.17 -3.13 19.52
CA ILE A 185 -6.48 -3.26 20.18
C ILE A 185 -6.34 -4.03 21.49
N ASP A 186 -6.80 -3.42 22.58
CA ASP A 186 -6.77 -4.04 23.89
C ASP A 186 -7.73 -5.23 23.98
N PHE A 187 -7.18 -6.39 24.36
CA PHE A 187 -7.93 -7.63 24.58
C PHE A 187 -8.71 -8.13 23.36
N PHE A 188 -8.21 -7.91 22.14
CA PHE A 188 -8.90 -8.34 20.91
C PHE A 188 -9.22 -9.84 20.84
N LYS A 189 -8.40 -10.69 21.48
CA LYS A 189 -8.70 -12.11 21.61
C LYS A 189 -10.05 -12.36 22.32
N GLU A 190 -10.41 -11.57 23.33
CA GLU A 190 -11.68 -11.70 24.05
C GLU A 190 -12.88 -11.38 23.15
N VAL A 191 -12.73 -10.46 22.19
CA VAL A 191 -13.76 -10.19 21.17
C VAL A 191 -13.99 -11.44 20.32
N ASN A 192 -12.92 -12.06 19.83
CA ASN A 192 -13.02 -13.30 19.04
C ASN A 192 -13.61 -14.46 19.86
N ASP A 193 -13.16 -14.63 21.11
CA ASP A 193 -13.62 -15.71 21.97
C ASP A 193 -15.10 -15.53 22.38
N THR A 194 -15.58 -14.28 22.48
CA THR A 194 -16.96 -13.96 22.90
C THR A 194 -17.94 -13.93 21.73
N TYR A 195 -17.58 -13.33 20.60
CA TYR A 195 -18.48 -13.05 19.48
C TYR A 195 -18.14 -13.83 18.20
N GLY A 196 -17.01 -14.55 18.19
CA GLY A 196 -16.52 -15.31 17.04
C GLY A 196 -15.72 -14.46 16.05
N HIS A 197 -14.91 -15.15 15.24
CA HIS A 197 -13.98 -14.50 14.30
C HIS A 197 -14.64 -13.62 13.24
N LEU A 198 -15.89 -13.89 12.85
CA LEU A 198 -16.59 -13.05 11.87
C LEU A 198 -16.89 -11.66 12.46
N VAL A 199 -17.36 -11.60 13.70
CA VAL A 199 -17.55 -10.32 14.42
C VAL A 199 -16.21 -9.67 14.72
N GLY A 200 -15.17 -10.45 15.05
CA GLY A 200 -13.81 -9.94 15.17
C GLY A 200 -13.32 -9.25 13.90
N SER A 201 -13.55 -9.84 12.73
CA SER A 201 -13.20 -9.21 11.44
C SER A 201 -14.01 -7.93 11.18
N GLU A 202 -15.32 -7.92 11.46
CA GLU A 202 -16.14 -6.71 11.36
C GLU A 202 -15.66 -5.61 12.33
N THR A 203 -15.23 -5.99 13.53
CA THR A 203 -14.63 -5.07 14.51
C THR A 203 -13.36 -4.44 13.95
N LEU A 204 -12.49 -5.22 13.30
CA LEU A 204 -11.27 -4.69 12.68
C LEU A 204 -11.57 -3.74 11.51
N GLU A 205 -12.55 -4.06 10.67
CA GLU A 205 -13.06 -3.17 9.61
C GLU A 205 -13.51 -1.84 10.20
N GLU A 206 -14.32 -1.86 11.25
CA GLU A 206 -14.80 -0.67 11.95
C GLU A 206 -13.66 0.13 12.59
N VAL A 207 -12.69 -0.53 13.25
CA VAL A 207 -11.49 0.14 13.80
C VAL A 207 -10.72 0.86 12.70
N GLY A 208 -10.50 0.20 11.55
CA GLY A 208 -9.84 0.81 10.40
C GLY A 208 -10.56 2.06 9.90
N ALA A 209 -11.91 2.02 9.86
CA ALA A 209 -12.72 3.16 9.49
C ALA A 209 -12.62 4.31 10.50
N VAL A 210 -12.66 4.02 11.81
CA VAL A 210 -12.53 5.02 12.88
C VAL A 210 -11.14 5.67 12.86
N ILE A 211 -10.07 4.89 12.67
CA ILE A 211 -8.71 5.41 12.51
C ILE A 211 -8.67 6.36 11.32
N LYS A 212 -9.15 5.93 10.14
CA LYS A 212 -9.13 6.75 8.93
C LYS A 212 -9.87 8.08 9.09
N GLN A 213 -11.03 8.08 9.76
CA GLN A 213 -11.81 9.29 10.04
C GLN A 213 -11.13 10.20 11.08
N SER A 214 -10.33 9.62 11.96
CA SER A 214 -9.57 10.34 12.99
C SER A 214 -8.27 10.95 12.47
N LEU A 215 -7.84 10.62 11.25
CA LEU A 215 -6.64 11.15 10.60
C LEU A 215 -6.98 12.35 9.70
N ARG A 216 -6.03 13.27 9.49
CA ARG A 216 -6.21 14.42 8.60
C ARG A 216 -6.00 13.99 7.14
N ALA A 217 -6.41 14.85 6.21
CA ALA A 217 -6.01 14.69 4.82
C ALA A 217 -4.47 14.76 4.70
N GLY A 218 -3.87 13.73 4.12
CA GLY A 218 -2.41 13.61 3.98
C GLY A 218 -1.73 12.74 5.06
N ASP A 219 -2.40 12.50 6.19
CA ASP A 219 -1.95 11.50 7.16
C ASP A 219 -2.22 10.09 6.60
N VAL A 220 -1.37 9.14 6.98
CA VAL A 220 -1.43 7.77 6.46
C VAL A 220 -1.67 6.79 7.60
N GLY A 221 -2.68 5.93 7.43
CA GLY A 221 -2.98 4.82 8.32
C GLY A 221 -2.80 3.47 7.63
N ALA A 222 -2.36 2.48 8.39
CA ALA A 222 -2.09 1.12 7.92
C ALA A 222 -2.58 0.08 8.93
N ARG A 223 -2.96 -1.10 8.43
CA ARG A 223 -3.03 -2.31 9.23
C ARG A 223 -1.67 -3.00 9.17
N PHE A 224 -0.98 -3.03 10.29
CA PHE A 224 0.40 -3.51 10.36
C PHE A 224 0.46 -5.04 10.36
N GLY A 225 -0.46 -5.69 11.07
CA GLY A 225 -0.66 -7.14 11.07
C GLY A 225 -1.64 -7.55 12.17
N GLY A 226 -2.46 -8.59 11.97
CA GLY A 226 -3.41 -9.04 13.00
C GLY A 226 -4.37 -7.92 13.44
N GLU A 227 -4.29 -7.55 14.72
CA GLU A 227 -4.98 -6.45 15.41
C GLU A 227 -4.14 -5.18 15.60
N GLU A 228 -2.94 -5.14 15.02
CA GLU A 228 -2.00 -4.02 15.09
C GLU A 228 -2.22 -3.04 13.92
N PHE A 229 -2.18 -1.75 14.24
CA PHE A 229 -2.32 -0.65 13.31
C PHE A 229 -1.16 0.32 13.46
N ALA A 230 -0.86 1.05 12.39
CA ALA A 230 0.17 2.07 12.40
C ALA A 230 -0.33 3.33 11.68
N ALA A 231 0.24 4.47 12.04
CA ALA A 231 0.04 5.71 11.30
C ALA A 231 1.31 6.55 11.27
N PHE A 232 1.46 7.38 10.23
CA PHE A 232 2.40 8.50 10.28
C PHE A 232 1.70 9.80 9.88
N LEU A 233 2.10 10.88 10.54
CA LEU A 233 1.46 12.19 10.43
C LEU A 233 2.47 13.18 9.89
N LEU A 234 2.24 13.65 8.67
CA LEU A 234 3.12 14.59 7.99
C LEU A 234 2.93 16.00 8.56
N ASP A 235 4.01 16.78 8.60
CA ASP A 235 4.00 18.15 9.14
C ASP A 235 3.41 18.19 10.56
N ALA A 236 3.88 17.27 11.40
CA ALA A 236 3.40 17.10 12.76
C ALA A 236 4.58 17.02 13.73
N ASP A 237 4.66 17.99 14.63
CA ASP A 237 5.52 17.92 15.79
C ASP A 237 4.99 16.90 16.83
N TYR A 238 5.80 16.64 17.85
CA TYR A 238 5.48 15.64 18.87
C TYR A 238 4.16 15.91 19.60
N ALA A 239 3.85 17.17 19.91
CA ALA A 239 2.63 17.53 20.62
C ALA A 239 1.41 17.30 19.74
N GLN A 240 1.50 17.67 18.46
CA GLN A 240 0.47 17.39 17.47
C GLN A 240 0.29 15.88 17.26
N GLY A 241 1.38 15.12 17.27
CA GLY A 241 1.38 13.66 17.21
C GLY A 241 0.60 13.02 18.35
N LEU A 242 0.81 13.47 19.58
CA LEU A 242 0.07 12.98 20.75
C LEU A 242 -1.41 13.39 20.74
N VAL A 243 -1.73 14.61 20.31
CA VAL A 243 -3.13 15.05 20.16
C VAL A 243 -3.87 14.17 19.16
N ALA A 244 -3.24 13.85 18.03
CA ALA A 244 -3.83 12.96 17.03
C ALA A 244 -3.99 11.52 17.55
N ALA A 245 -2.98 10.99 18.26
CA ALA A 245 -3.07 9.68 18.91
C ALA A 245 -4.22 9.63 19.92
N GLU A 246 -4.35 10.66 20.76
CA GLU A 246 -5.41 10.72 21.79
C GLU A 246 -6.80 10.84 21.16
N ARG A 247 -6.91 11.52 20.02
CA ARG A 247 -8.14 11.55 19.22
C ARG A 247 -8.50 10.15 18.73
N VAL A 248 -7.57 9.41 18.13
CA VAL A 248 -7.81 8.02 17.71
C VAL A 248 -8.25 7.16 18.90
N ARG A 249 -7.50 7.20 20.01
CA ARG A 249 -7.78 6.44 21.22
C ARG A 249 -9.19 6.71 21.76
N SER A 250 -9.53 7.99 21.92
CA SER A 250 -10.83 8.43 22.41
C SER A 250 -11.96 8.07 21.43
N SER A 251 -11.74 8.19 20.13
CA SER A 251 -12.74 7.83 19.12
C SER A 251 -13.04 6.33 19.14
N ILE A 252 -12.03 5.48 19.31
CA ILE A 252 -12.21 4.04 19.45
C ILE A 252 -12.94 3.69 20.75
N GLU A 253 -12.52 4.26 21.88
CA GLU A 253 -13.14 4.00 23.19
C GLU A 253 -14.64 4.37 23.21
N ASN A 254 -15.03 5.43 22.52
CA ASN A 254 -16.41 5.90 22.48
C ASN A 254 -17.24 5.31 21.32
N HIS A 255 -16.64 4.47 20.47
CA HIS A 255 -17.35 3.86 19.34
C HIS A 255 -18.10 2.60 19.79
N GLU A 256 -19.36 2.49 19.39
CA GLU A 256 -20.18 1.30 19.63
C GLU A 256 -19.98 0.31 18.48
N PHE A 257 -19.20 -0.75 18.72
CA PHE A 257 -18.90 -1.78 17.72
C PHE A 257 -20.01 -2.82 17.64
N SER A 258 -20.33 -3.30 16.44
CA SER A 258 -21.35 -4.35 16.29
C SER A 258 -20.91 -5.64 17.01
N ALA A 259 -21.79 -6.20 17.83
CA ALA A 259 -21.59 -7.50 18.49
C ALA A 259 -22.31 -8.65 17.76
N VAL A 260 -22.93 -8.36 16.61
CA VAL A 260 -23.63 -9.32 15.76
C VAL A 260 -23.18 -9.16 14.32
N ARG A 261 -23.11 -10.27 13.59
CA ARG A 261 -22.70 -10.27 12.19
C ARG A 261 -23.69 -9.49 11.33
N ARG A 262 -23.18 -8.63 10.44
CA ARG A 262 -24.02 -7.92 9.47
C ARG A 262 -24.83 -8.91 8.63
N GLY A 263 -26.16 -8.74 8.63
CA GLY A 263 -27.09 -9.58 7.86
C GLY A 263 -27.44 -10.93 8.51
N SER A 264 -27.12 -11.16 9.79
CA SER A 264 -27.52 -12.38 10.52
C SER A 264 -29.03 -12.47 10.80
N GLY A 265 -29.75 -11.34 10.75
CA GLY A 265 -31.14 -11.26 11.19
C GLY A 265 -31.31 -11.28 12.71
N GLU A 266 -30.21 -11.26 13.47
CA GLU A 266 -30.23 -11.07 14.92
C GLU A 266 -30.54 -9.62 15.29
N GLU A 267 -31.10 -9.42 16.47
CA GLU A 267 -31.29 -8.08 17.04
C GLU A 267 -29.94 -7.35 17.18
N PRO A 268 -29.88 -6.05 16.82
CA PRO A 268 -28.67 -5.26 16.98
C PRO A 268 -28.16 -5.28 18.42
N ARG A 269 -26.88 -5.63 18.59
CA ARG A 269 -26.17 -5.56 19.86
C ARG A 269 -24.82 -4.90 19.63
N THR A 270 -24.32 -4.21 20.63
CA THR A 270 -23.05 -3.49 20.55
C THR A 270 -22.10 -3.90 21.68
N HIS A 271 -20.82 -3.66 21.48
CA HIS A 271 -19.76 -3.80 22.47
C HIS A 271 -18.77 -2.64 22.35
N HIS A 272 -17.91 -2.49 23.37
CA HIS A 272 -16.85 -1.48 23.38
C HIS A 272 -15.50 -2.16 23.43
N ILE A 273 -14.53 -1.58 22.74
CA ILE A 273 -13.11 -1.95 22.83
C ILE A 273 -12.29 -0.72 23.13
N THR A 274 -11.04 -0.93 23.52
CA THR A 274 -10.08 0.15 23.72
C THR A 274 -8.82 -0.13 22.92
N ILE A 275 -7.98 0.89 22.72
CA ILE A 275 -6.74 0.77 21.96
C ILE A 275 -5.62 1.43 22.75
N SER A 276 -4.44 0.81 22.72
CA SER A 276 -3.22 1.41 23.27
C SER A 276 -2.36 1.92 22.12
N ILE A 277 -1.69 3.05 22.32
CA ILE A 277 -0.94 3.74 21.26
C ILE A 277 0.43 4.18 21.78
N GLY A 278 1.47 3.93 21.01
CA GLY A 278 2.83 4.44 21.21
C GLY A 278 3.21 5.45 20.13
N VAL A 279 3.91 6.53 20.50
CA VAL A 279 4.22 7.65 19.60
C VAL A 279 5.72 7.99 19.63
N ALA A 280 6.32 8.18 18.44
CA ALA A 280 7.69 8.65 18.25
C ALA A 280 7.76 9.78 17.19
N SER A 281 8.73 10.69 17.31
CA SER A 281 8.93 11.84 16.40
C SER A 281 10.17 11.72 15.54
N PHE A 282 10.04 12.04 14.26
CA PHE A 282 11.16 12.43 13.41
C PHE A 282 11.40 13.94 13.48
N PRO A 283 12.67 14.42 13.42
CA PRO A 283 13.91 13.65 13.51
C PRO A 283 14.37 13.43 14.96
N ASP A 284 13.59 13.94 15.91
CA ASP A 284 14.00 14.06 17.30
C ASP A 284 14.33 12.70 17.92
N ASP A 285 13.45 11.71 17.83
CA ASP A 285 13.65 10.37 18.39
C ASP A 285 14.63 9.53 17.56
N ALA A 286 14.42 9.49 16.24
CA ALA A 286 15.30 8.84 15.29
C ALA A 286 15.18 9.47 13.89
N ARG A 287 16.29 9.43 13.13
CA ARG A 287 16.29 9.76 11.70
C ARG A 287 16.05 8.56 10.79
N ASP A 288 16.36 7.36 11.28
CA ASP A 288 16.07 6.15 10.54
C ASP A 288 14.59 5.76 10.74
N PRO A 289 13.80 5.60 9.66
CA PRO A 289 12.37 5.31 9.78
C PRO A 289 12.07 3.95 10.41
N ILE A 290 12.97 2.95 10.29
CA ILE A 290 12.78 1.65 10.92
C ILE A 290 12.96 1.79 12.43
N GLN A 291 14.05 2.43 12.86
CA GLN A 291 14.30 2.73 14.26
C GLN A 291 13.16 3.56 14.88
N LEU A 292 12.58 4.49 14.12
CA LEU A 292 11.47 5.31 14.60
C LEU A 292 10.20 4.48 14.88
N VAL A 293 9.90 3.50 14.01
CA VAL A 293 8.80 2.53 14.24
C VAL A 293 9.09 1.68 15.48
N GLU A 294 10.31 1.18 15.65
CA GLU A 294 10.72 0.41 16.85
C GLU A 294 10.56 1.22 18.14
N MET A 295 10.84 2.52 18.11
CA MET A 295 10.64 3.42 19.25
C MET A 295 9.16 3.64 19.56
N ALA A 296 8.32 3.82 18.54
CA ALA A 296 6.87 3.90 18.71
C ALA A 296 6.29 2.60 19.26
N ASP A 297 6.75 1.44 18.79
CA ASP A 297 6.36 0.12 19.32
C ASP A 297 6.79 -0.07 20.78
N SER A 298 8.00 0.35 21.14
CA SER A 298 8.45 0.33 22.54
C SER A 298 7.54 1.18 23.44
N ALA A 299 7.07 2.32 22.94
CA ALA A 299 6.11 3.16 23.65
C ALA A 299 4.72 2.52 23.73
N LEU A 300 4.27 1.81 22.69
CA LEU A 300 3.02 1.04 22.69
C LEU A 300 3.07 -0.05 23.76
N TYR A 301 4.19 -0.76 23.87
CA TYR A 301 4.41 -1.74 24.92
C TYR A 301 4.31 -1.12 26.32
N GLN A 302 4.81 0.11 26.52
CA GLN A 302 4.63 0.85 27.77
C GLN A 302 3.16 1.20 28.03
N ALA A 303 2.39 1.57 27.00
CA ALA A 303 0.96 1.82 27.12
C ALA A 303 0.21 0.55 27.60
N LYS A 304 0.50 -0.60 26.98
CA LYS A 304 -0.06 -1.91 27.37
C LYS A 304 0.28 -2.27 28.82
N ARG A 305 1.53 -2.06 29.24
CA ARG A 305 1.99 -2.39 30.60
C ARG A 305 1.49 -1.45 31.68
N SER A 306 1.23 -0.19 31.36
CA SER A 306 0.82 0.81 32.33
C SER A 306 -0.68 0.87 32.56
N GLY A 307 -1.45 -0.05 31.97
CA GLY A 307 -2.89 -0.20 32.21
C GLY A 307 -3.75 -0.14 30.96
N ARG A 308 -3.14 -0.15 29.76
CA ARG A 308 -3.84 -0.11 28.47
C ARG A 308 -4.65 1.18 28.27
N ASN A 309 -5.42 1.25 27.19
CA ASN A 309 -6.31 2.36 26.84
C ASN A 309 -5.67 3.74 27.06
N ARG A 310 -4.50 3.95 26.45
CA ARG A 310 -3.73 5.18 26.62
C ARG A 310 -2.73 5.39 25.50
N VAL A 311 -2.30 6.64 25.38
CA VAL A 311 -1.18 7.04 24.55
C VAL A 311 0.07 7.15 25.42
N CYS A 312 1.17 6.54 24.97
CA CYS A 312 2.49 6.71 25.57
C CYS A 312 3.45 7.35 24.56
N PRO A 313 4.10 8.49 24.92
CA PRO A 313 5.23 8.98 24.16
C PRO A 313 6.47 8.11 24.42
N TYR A 314 7.29 7.88 23.39
CA TYR A 314 8.62 7.30 23.56
C TYR A 314 9.52 8.16 24.48
N ARG A 315 9.50 9.49 24.32
CA ARG A 315 10.18 10.44 25.22
C ARG A 315 9.28 10.82 26.38
N LEU A 316 9.61 10.29 27.56
CA LEU A 316 8.97 10.65 28.83
C LEU A 316 9.18 12.13 29.26
N ASN A 317 10.15 12.87 28.69
CA ASN A 317 10.62 14.14 29.25
C ASN A 317 10.16 15.44 28.56
N ALA A 318 9.33 15.40 27.50
CA ALA A 318 8.91 16.63 26.82
C ALA A 318 7.77 17.40 27.53
N PHE A 319 7.10 16.79 28.53
CA PHE A 319 5.89 17.34 29.16
C PHE A 319 6.09 18.00 30.53
N SER A 320 7.33 18.25 30.95
CA SER A 320 7.61 19.02 32.17
C SER A 320 7.48 20.54 32.01
N GLY A 321 6.88 21.02 30.91
CA GLY A 321 6.57 22.43 30.69
C GLY A 321 5.09 22.61 30.38
N ASP A 322 4.38 23.32 31.25
CA ASP A 322 2.99 23.74 31.09
C ASP A 322 2.72 24.29 29.66
N PRO A 323 1.84 23.66 28.86
CA PRO A 323 1.46 24.13 27.53
C PRO A 323 0.91 25.56 27.51
N LEU A 324 0.35 26.04 28.63
CA LEU A 324 -0.21 27.38 28.76
C LEU A 324 0.87 28.47 28.93
N ALA A 325 2.10 28.12 29.29
CA ALA A 325 3.18 29.08 29.43
C ALA A 325 3.69 29.60 28.07
N ARG A 326 3.65 28.78 27.02
CA ARG A 326 4.13 29.16 25.67
C ARG A 326 3.17 30.11 24.91
N LEU A 327 1.92 30.22 25.35
CA LEU A 327 0.95 31.18 24.79
C LEU A 327 1.12 32.60 25.34
N LYS A 328 1.76 32.76 26.52
CA LYS A 328 1.99 34.09 27.11
C LYS A 328 3.24 34.79 26.60
N SER A 329 4.19 34.08 26.00
CA SER A 329 5.45 34.65 25.49
C SER A 329 5.41 35.12 24.02
N ARG A 330 4.23 35.18 23.40
CA ARG A 330 4.03 35.66 22.02
C ARG A 330 3.26 37.00 21.94
N GLN A 331 3.03 37.67 23.06
CA GLN A 331 2.36 38.98 23.12
C GLN A 331 3.14 40.08 23.85
N GLU A 332 4.44 39.93 24.03
CA GLU A 332 5.32 41.02 24.51
C GLU A 332 6.37 41.40 23.48
#